data_AF-A0A929YRX4-F1
#
_entry.id   AF-A0A929YRX4-F1
#
_cell.length_a   1.000
_cell.length_b   1.000
_cell.length_c   1.000
_cell.angle_alpha   90.00
_cell.angle_beta   90.00
_cell.angle_gamma   90.00
#
_symmetry.space_group_name_H-M   'P 1'
#
loop_
_entity.id
_entity.type
_entity.pdbx_description
1 polymer ?
#
loop_
_entity_poly.entity_id
_entity_poly.type
_entity_poly.pdbx_seq_one_letter_code
_entity_poly.pdbx_strand_id
1 'polypeptide(L)'
;MGENLEVIREDPWDDAKGSEKVKVIITGEHTRPGNSGEKESHTETTRNEVSGILRRAKGGVILLEYEEALEEGVDIVTFNRVKIKPSSLEISRKGSVDTELVWKEGEDQDTEYKTPYGQMKMHTHTERYQTYQLEKGKRIIAEAEYRVRMNGMEMSKALIRLDIRCLDAH
;
A
#
# COMPACT_ATOMS: atom_id res chain seq x y z
N MET A 1 -11.68 25.11 -28.71
CA MET A 1 -10.23 25.03 -28.45
C MET A 1 -10.09 24.66 -26.99
N GLY A 2 -9.97 23.37 -26.70
CA GLY A 2 -9.69 22.87 -25.35
C GLY A 2 -8.38 22.13 -25.44
N GLU A 3 -7.34 22.68 -24.82
CA GLU A 3 -6.00 22.11 -24.81
C GLU A 3 -6.06 20.76 -24.10
N ASN A 4 -5.72 19.71 -24.85
CA ASN A 4 -5.56 18.38 -24.32
C ASN A 4 -4.24 18.41 -23.53
N LEU A 5 -4.33 18.61 -22.21
CA LEU A 5 -3.20 18.47 -21.31
C LEU A 5 -2.87 16.97 -21.24
N GLU A 6 -2.01 16.51 -22.15
CA GLU A 6 -1.29 15.26 -21.97
C GLU A 6 -0.39 15.45 -20.75
N VAL A 7 -0.90 15.05 -19.59
CA VAL A 7 -0.07 14.84 -18.41
C VAL A 7 0.88 13.71 -18.79
N ILE A 8 2.07 14.08 -19.25
CA ILE A 8 3.21 13.17 -19.39
C ILE A 8 3.51 12.69 -17.96
N ARG A 9 2.84 11.62 -17.54
CA ARG A 9 3.28 10.86 -16.38
C ARG A 9 4.52 10.14 -16.85
N GLU A 10 5.68 10.71 -16.55
CA GLU A 10 6.93 9.95 -16.63
C GLU A 10 6.70 8.64 -15.87
N ASP A 11 6.76 7.53 -16.61
CA ASP A 11 6.64 6.23 -15.98
C ASP A 11 7.90 6.05 -15.12
N PRO A 12 7.78 6.04 -13.77
CA PRO A 12 8.93 5.89 -12.89
C PRO A 12 9.69 4.56 -13.13
N TRP A 13 9.07 3.59 -13.79
CA TRP A 13 9.65 2.29 -14.10
C TRP A 13 10.70 2.37 -15.22
N ASP A 14 10.61 3.33 -16.14
CA ASP A 14 11.56 3.47 -17.27
C ASP A 14 12.96 3.88 -16.83
N ASP A 15 13.06 4.64 -15.73
CA ASP A 15 14.32 5.13 -15.16
C ASP A 15 14.91 4.20 -14.08
N ALA A 16 14.26 3.08 -13.79
CA ALA A 16 14.64 2.19 -12.70
C ALA A 16 15.92 1.40 -13.05
N LYS A 17 16.89 1.37 -12.12
CA LYS A 17 18.17 0.66 -12.32
C LYS A 17 18.23 -0.62 -11.51
N GLY A 18 18.50 -1.73 -12.21
CA GLY A 18 18.66 -3.04 -11.59
C GLY A 18 17.39 -3.55 -10.89
N SER A 19 17.48 -4.74 -10.33
CA SER A 19 16.42 -5.33 -9.53
C SER A 19 17.00 -6.14 -8.39
N GLU A 20 16.48 -5.94 -7.19
CA GLU A 20 16.90 -6.61 -5.97
C GLU A 20 15.78 -7.57 -5.54
N LYS A 21 16.13 -8.82 -5.21
CA LYS A 21 15.17 -9.71 -4.55
C LYS A 21 15.00 -9.26 -3.11
N VAL A 22 13.76 -9.13 -2.67
CA VAL A 22 13.44 -8.67 -1.33
C VAL A 22 12.46 -9.61 -0.64
N LYS A 23 12.55 -9.61 0.69
CA LYS A 23 11.53 -10.13 1.58
C LYS A 23 10.69 -8.96 2.08
N VAL A 24 9.37 -9.06 1.98
CA VAL A 24 8.43 -8.01 2.38
C VAL A 24 7.55 -8.55 3.49
N ILE A 25 7.49 -7.82 4.60
CA ILE A 25 6.52 -8.06 5.66
C ILE A 25 5.49 -6.94 5.59
N ILE A 26 4.25 -7.31 5.34
CA ILE A 26 3.09 -6.41 5.31
C ILE A 26 2.35 -6.57 6.62
N THR A 27 2.22 -5.48 7.37
CA THR A 27 1.41 -5.42 8.59
C THR A 27 0.26 -4.45 8.38
N GLY A 28 -0.96 -4.94 8.60
CA GLY A 28 -2.16 -4.14 8.63
C GLY A 28 -2.75 -4.13 10.04
N GLU A 29 -3.11 -2.98 10.55
CA GLU A 29 -3.85 -2.85 11.80
C GLU A 29 -5.14 -2.09 11.53
N HIS A 30 -6.26 -2.57 12.07
CA HIS A 30 -7.55 -1.90 12.01
C HIS A 30 -8.15 -1.82 13.40
N THR A 31 -8.30 -0.62 13.92
CA THR A 31 -8.97 -0.34 15.19
C THR A 31 -10.36 0.20 14.92
N ARG A 32 -11.37 -0.56 15.33
CA ARG A 32 -12.78 -0.17 15.27
C ARG A 32 -13.24 0.36 16.64
N PRO A 33 -14.04 1.43 16.68
CA PRO A 33 -14.68 1.85 17.91
C PRO A 33 -15.64 0.76 18.41
N GLY A 34 -15.69 0.54 19.72
CA GLY A 34 -16.65 -0.40 20.33
C GLY A 34 -18.09 0.07 20.10
N ASN A 35 -19.00 -0.88 19.88
CA ASN A 35 -20.42 -0.56 19.77
C ASN A 35 -21.00 -0.12 21.12
N SER A 36 -22.17 0.54 21.11
CA SER A 36 -22.90 0.96 22.31
C SER A 36 -23.28 -0.25 23.19
N GLY A 37 -22.37 -0.67 24.06
CA GLY A 37 -22.45 -1.87 24.89
C GLY A 37 -21.07 -2.44 25.24
N GLU A 38 -20.10 -2.27 24.35
CA GLU A 38 -18.69 -2.66 24.53
C GLU A 38 -17.87 -1.40 24.83
N LYS A 39 -17.25 -1.34 26.02
CA LYS A 39 -16.47 -0.16 26.45
C LYS A 39 -15.09 -0.07 25.79
N GLU A 40 -14.69 -1.06 25.00
CA GLU A 40 -13.32 -1.20 24.51
C GLU A 40 -13.27 -1.22 22.98
N SER A 41 -12.31 -0.49 22.41
CA SER A 41 -12.00 -0.55 20.98
C SER A 41 -11.42 -1.92 20.62
N HIS A 42 -11.80 -2.45 19.46
CA HIS A 42 -11.26 -3.71 18.96
C HIS A 42 -10.18 -3.43 17.90
N THR A 43 -8.98 -3.97 18.09
CA THR A 43 -7.88 -3.90 17.12
C THR A 43 -7.62 -5.27 16.52
N GLU A 44 -7.76 -5.37 15.21
CA GLU A 44 -7.34 -6.54 14.43
C GLU A 44 -5.99 -6.25 13.78
N THR A 45 -5.07 -7.21 13.83
CA THR A 45 -3.74 -7.11 13.23
C THR A 45 -3.53 -8.27 12.27
N THR A 46 -3.18 -7.96 11.03
CA THR A 46 -2.76 -8.92 10.01
C THR A 46 -1.27 -8.77 9.75
N ARG A 47 -0.59 -9.90 9.48
CA ARG A 47 0.83 -9.90 9.15
C ARG A 47 1.11 -10.97 8.11
N ASN A 48 1.47 -10.52 6.92
CA ASN A 48 1.80 -11.39 5.79
C ASN A 48 3.26 -11.21 5.39
N GLU A 49 3.87 -12.30 4.94
CA GLU A 49 5.26 -12.32 4.50
C GLU A 49 5.32 -12.86 3.08
N VAL A 50 5.94 -12.09 2.18
CA VAL A 50 6.02 -12.43 0.76
C VAL A 50 7.43 -12.12 0.22
N SER A 51 7.75 -12.74 -0.91
CA SER A 51 8.92 -12.35 -1.70
C SER A 51 8.51 -11.36 -2.77
N GLY A 52 9.39 -10.41 -3.07
CA GLY A 52 9.14 -9.40 -4.09
C GLY A 52 10.39 -8.99 -4.84
N ILE A 53 10.20 -8.15 -5.84
CA ILE A 53 11.27 -7.52 -6.61
C ILE A 53 11.22 -6.02 -6.37
N LEU A 54 12.35 -5.48 -5.93
CA LEU A 54 12.53 -4.05 -5.70
C LEU A 54 13.41 -3.44 -6.78
N ARG A 55 13.01 -2.27 -7.28
CA ARG A 55 13.81 -1.43 -8.15
C ARG A 55 13.90 -0.02 -7.59
N ARG A 56 15.04 0.62 -7.78
CA ARG A 56 15.27 2.01 -7.35
C ARG A 56 15.26 2.91 -8.57
N ALA A 57 14.46 3.96 -8.50
CA ALA A 57 14.33 4.98 -9.54
C ALA A 57 14.89 6.32 -9.04
N LYS A 58 14.94 7.32 -9.95
CA LYS A 58 15.40 8.68 -9.63
C LYS A 58 14.54 9.32 -8.53
N GLY A 59 15.10 10.31 -7.84
CA GLY A 59 14.38 11.09 -6.82
C GLY A 59 14.06 10.30 -5.54
N GLY A 60 14.77 9.20 -5.28
CA GLY A 60 14.56 8.38 -4.08
C GLY A 60 13.30 7.51 -4.15
N VAL A 61 12.71 7.36 -5.34
CA VAL A 61 11.53 6.52 -5.57
C VAL A 61 11.94 5.04 -5.52
N ILE A 62 11.17 4.25 -4.79
CA ILE A 62 11.30 2.80 -4.70
C ILE A 62 10.06 2.17 -5.31
N LEU A 63 10.29 1.19 -6.17
CA LEU A 63 9.26 0.46 -6.89
C LEU A 63 9.34 -0.99 -6.45
N LEU A 64 8.25 -1.54 -5.95
CA LEU A 64 8.18 -2.89 -5.42
C LEU A 64 7.05 -3.65 -6.12
N GLU A 65 7.34 -4.88 -6.55
CA GLU A 65 6.34 -5.80 -7.07
C GLU A 65 6.35 -7.07 -6.23
N TYR A 66 5.16 -7.53 -5.82
CA TYR A 66 4.99 -8.82 -5.17
C TYR A 66 3.62 -9.41 -5.47
N GLU A 67 3.51 -10.71 -5.27
CA GLU A 67 2.29 -11.48 -5.48
C GLU A 67 1.76 -11.94 -4.11
N GLU A 68 0.44 -11.88 -3.94
CA GLU A 68 -0.28 -12.44 -2.80
C GLU A 68 -1.21 -13.54 -3.29
N ALA A 69 -1.11 -14.72 -2.68
CA ALA A 69 -2.10 -15.78 -2.79
C ALA A 69 -3.12 -15.64 -1.65
N LEU A 70 -4.41 -15.72 -1.98
CA LEU A 70 -5.49 -15.57 -0.99
C LEU A 70 -5.57 -16.75 -0.02
N GLU A 71 -5.29 -17.97 -0.48
CA GLU A 71 -5.29 -19.21 0.31
C GLU A 71 -4.32 -20.25 -0.30
N GLU A 72 -3.79 -21.18 0.51
CA GLU A 72 -3.02 -22.32 0.00
C GLU A 72 -3.91 -23.19 -0.91
N GLY A 73 -3.53 -23.32 -2.18
CA GLY A 73 -4.25 -24.13 -3.17
C GLY A 73 -5.27 -23.37 -4.03
N VAL A 74 -5.37 -22.05 -3.91
CA VAL A 74 -6.21 -21.20 -4.76
C VAL A 74 -5.34 -20.44 -5.77
N ASP A 75 -5.50 -20.73 -7.06
CA ASP A 75 -4.75 -20.14 -8.20
C ASP A 75 -5.05 -18.65 -8.48
N ILE A 76 -5.75 -17.95 -7.57
CA ILE A 76 -6.06 -16.54 -7.76
C ILE A 76 -4.97 -15.69 -7.13
N VAL A 77 -4.00 -15.31 -7.97
CA VAL A 77 -2.88 -14.44 -7.61
C VAL A 77 -3.30 -12.98 -7.70
N THR A 78 -3.02 -12.24 -6.64
CA THR A 78 -3.15 -10.79 -6.61
C THR A 78 -1.79 -10.15 -6.83
N PHE A 79 -1.67 -9.37 -7.89
CA PHE A 79 -0.45 -8.65 -8.23
C PHE A 79 -0.46 -7.27 -7.57
N ASN A 80 0.53 -7.00 -6.73
CA ASN A 80 0.67 -5.74 -6.04
C ASN A 80 1.87 -4.99 -6.60
N ARG A 81 1.62 -3.76 -7.06
CA ARG A 81 2.66 -2.80 -7.44
C ARG A 81 2.66 -1.66 -6.44
N VAL A 82 3.76 -1.50 -5.76
CA VAL A 82 3.95 -0.49 -4.73
C VAL A 82 4.95 0.54 -5.20
N LYS A 83 4.58 1.82 -5.08
CA LYS A 83 5.45 2.95 -5.33
C LYS A 83 5.60 3.74 -4.04
N ILE A 84 6.82 3.76 -3.52
CA ILE A 84 7.20 4.46 -2.30
C ILE A 84 7.97 5.70 -2.73
N LYS A 85 7.43 6.88 -2.41
CA LYS A 85 8.05 8.19 -2.64
C LYS A 85 8.33 8.83 -1.29
N PRO A 86 9.22 9.84 -1.21
CA PRO A 86 9.39 10.61 0.02
C PRO A 86 8.09 11.23 0.56
N SER A 87 7.12 11.52 -0.32
CA SER A 87 5.86 12.20 0.03
C SER A 87 4.61 11.32 0.00
N SER A 88 4.69 10.09 -0.54
CA SER A 88 3.51 9.23 -0.64
C SER A 88 3.84 7.75 -0.77
N LEU A 89 2.91 6.91 -0.32
CA LEU A 89 2.84 5.48 -0.60
C LEU A 89 1.67 5.20 -1.53
N GLU A 90 1.92 4.50 -2.63
CA GLU A 90 0.93 4.12 -3.61
C GLU A 90 0.95 2.60 -3.76
N ILE A 91 -0.22 1.94 -3.71
CA ILE A 91 -0.38 0.51 -3.96
C ILE A 91 -1.47 0.32 -5.01
N SER A 92 -1.06 -0.22 -6.16
CA SER A 92 -1.96 -0.73 -7.19
C SER A 92 -2.08 -2.23 -7.02
N ARG A 93 -3.30 -2.70 -6.76
CA ARG A 93 -3.61 -4.12 -6.61
C ARG A 93 -4.48 -4.56 -7.77
N LYS A 94 -4.11 -5.66 -8.43
CA LYS A 94 -4.85 -6.23 -9.56
C LYS A 94 -5.05 -7.74 -9.40
N GLY A 95 -6.22 -8.24 -9.77
CA GLY A 95 -6.55 -9.68 -9.73
C GLY A 95 -7.90 -9.94 -9.07
N SER A 96 -7.91 -10.68 -7.97
CA SER A 96 -9.13 -10.98 -7.20
C SER A 96 -9.83 -9.73 -6.67
N VAL A 97 -9.03 -8.71 -6.38
CA VAL A 97 -9.47 -7.39 -5.96
C VAL A 97 -8.67 -6.37 -6.75
N ASP A 98 -9.36 -5.51 -7.49
CA ASP A 98 -8.73 -4.37 -8.14
C ASP A 98 -8.93 -3.12 -7.27
N THR A 99 -7.82 -2.48 -6.89
CA THR A 99 -7.87 -1.23 -6.11
C THR A 99 -6.60 -0.40 -6.30
N GLU A 100 -6.74 0.91 -6.12
CA GLU A 100 -5.65 1.88 -6.09
C GLU A 100 -5.70 2.61 -4.75
N LEU A 101 -4.64 2.46 -3.96
CA LEU A 101 -4.50 3.06 -2.64
C LEU A 101 -3.39 4.09 -2.66
N VAL A 102 -3.66 5.28 -2.14
CA VAL A 102 -2.68 6.36 -2.08
C VAL A 102 -2.72 6.99 -0.70
N TRP A 103 -1.60 6.95 0.00
CA TRP A 103 -1.40 7.65 1.26
C TRP A 103 -0.42 8.79 1.07
N LYS A 104 -0.91 10.01 1.30
CA LYS A 104 -0.14 11.23 1.34
C LYS A 104 -0.58 12.03 2.55
N GLU A 105 0.37 12.36 3.43
CA GLU A 105 0.06 12.98 4.72
C GLU A 105 -0.81 14.23 4.57
N GLY A 106 -1.91 14.28 5.33
CA GLY A 106 -2.89 15.36 5.33
C GLY A 106 -3.90 15.32 4.18
N GLU A 107 -3.81 14.36 3.25
CA GLU A 107 -4.72 14.26 2.10
C GLU A 107 -5.79 13.18 2.28
N ASP A 108 -6.95 13.47 1.69
CA ASP A 108 -8.05 12.52 1.51
C ASP A 108 -7.89 11.79 0.18
N GLN A 109 -8.25 10.50 0.17
CA GLN A 109 -8.31 9.71 -1.05
C GLN A 109 -9.59 8.90 -1.13
N ASP A 110 -10.23 8.96 -2.29
CA ASP A 110 -11.34 8.09 -2.64
C ASP A 110 -10.78 6.80 -3.23
N THR A 111 -11.05 5.69 -2.56
CA THR A 111 -10.66 4.34 -3.00
C THR A 111 -11.89 3.57 -3.45
N GLU A 112 -11.77 2.88 -4.57
CA GLU A 112 -12.78 1.95 -5.06
C GLU A 112 -12.23 0.53 -5.04
N TYR A 113 -12.75 -0.30 -4.15
CA TYR A 113 -12.46 -1.73 -4.13
C TYR A 113 -13.43 -2.44 -5.08
N LYS A 114 -12.88 -3.04 -6.14
CA LYS A 114 -13.66 -3.83 -7.10
C LYS A 114 -13.44 -5.30 -6.80
N THR A 115 -14.53 -5.98 -6.46
CA THR A 115 -14.56 -7.43 -6.26
C THR A 115 -15.59 -8.04 -7.24
N PRO A 116 -15.56 -9.36 -7.50
CA PRO A 116 -16.58 -10.01 -8.32
C PRO A 116 -18.02 -9.82 -7.80
N TYR A 117 -18.18 -9.55 -6.51
CA TYR A 117 -19.47 -9.35 -5.85
C TYR A 117 -19.98 -7.90 -5.89
N GLY A 118 -19.18 -6.97 -6.41
CA GLY A 118 -19.54 -5.56 -6.51
C GLY A 118 -18.40 -4.60 -6.19
N GLN A 119 -18.74 -3.32 -6.18
CA GLN A 119 -17.81 -2.22 -5.93
C GLN A 119 -18.12 -1.58 -4.59
N MET A 120 -17.08 -1.35 -3.79
CA MET A 120 -17.19 -0.66 -2.51
C MET A 120 -16.35 0.61 -2.55
N LYS A 121 -16.98 1.75 -2.27
CA LYS A 121 -16.31 3.05 -2.20
C LYS A 121 -15.98 3.38 -0.75
N MET A 122 -14.73 3.75 -0.53
CA MET A 122 -14.20 4.12 0.77
C MET A 122 -13.45 5.43 0.65
N HIS A 123 -13.52 6.23 1.69
CA HIS A 123 -12.78 7.48 1.81
C HIS A 123 -11.70 7.27 2.87
N THR A 124 -10.45 7.54 2.54
CA THR A 124 -9.36 7.50 3.51
C THR A 124 -8.85 8.90 3.76
N HIS A 125 -8.42 9.18 4.99
CA HIS A 125 -7.68 10.40 5.34
C HIS A 125 -6.35 9.99 5.95
N THR A 126 -5.23 10.37 5.33
CA THR A 126 -3.90 9.98 5.81
C THR A 126 -3.46 10.95 6.91
N GLU A 127 -3.34 10.45 8.14
CA GLU A 127 -2.89 11.26 9.28
C GLU A 127 -1.37 11.40 9.31
N ARG A 128 -0.66 10.33 8.93
CA ARG A 128 0.80 10.30 8.95
C ARG A 128 1.33 9.41 7.85
N TYR A 129 2.39 9.84 7.19
CA TYR A 129 3.15 8.99 6.27
C TYR A 129 4.65 9.15 6.50
N GLN A 130 5.35 8.04 6.73
CA GLN A 130 6.78 8.05 7.00
C GLN A 130 7.52 6.93 6.29
N THR A 131 8.74 7.23 5.87
CA THR A 131 9.66 6.26 5.29
C THR A 131 11.01 6.29 5.97
N TYR A 132 11.59 5.12 6.16
CA TYR A 132 12.89 4.94 6.78
C TYR A 132 13.76 4.05 5.91
N GLN A 133 15.00 4.48 5.65
CA GLN A 133 16.03 3.63 5.08
C GLN A 133 17.06 3.31 6.16
N LEU A 134 17.29 2.01 6.37
CA LEU A 134 18.16 1.46 7.39
C LEU A 134 19.22 0.59 6.71
N GLU A 135 20.28 0.23 7.45
CA GLU A 135 21.28 -0.75 6.99
C GLU A 135 21.89 -0.39 5.62
N LYS A 136 22.23 0.90 5.43
CA LYS A 136 22.75 1.44 4.16
C LYS A 136 21.81 1.19 2.96
N GLY A 137 20.49 1.22 3.21
CA GLY A 137 19.46 1.05 2.19
C GLY A 137 19.01 -0.40 1.98
N LYS A 138 19.60 -1.38 2.68
CA LYS A 138 19.19 -2.79 2.60
C LYS A 138 17.84 -3.06 3.26
N ARG A 139 17.42 -2.22 4.20
CA ARG A 139 16.11 -2.32 4.84
C ARG A 139 15.35 -1.01 4.66
N ILE A 140 14.11 -1.11 4.20
CA ILE A 140 13.21 0.01 3.94
C ILE A 140 11.94 -0.23 4.75
N ILE A 141 11.48 0.80 5.46
CA ILE A 141 10.19 0.77 6.14
C ILE A 141 9.35 1.90 5.57
N ALA A 142 8.14 1.59 5.10
CA ALA A 142 7.13 2.59 4.76
C ALA A 142 5.89 2.34 5.62
N GLU A 143 5.39 3.40 6.26
CA GLU A 143 4.28 3.31 7.21
C GLU A 143 3.30 4.47 6.96
N ALA A 144 2.02 4.15 6.92
CA ALA A 144 0.95 5.13 6.86
C ALA A 144 -0.11 4.85 7.93
N GLU A 145 -0.46 5.87 8.68
CA GLU A 145 -1.63 5.89 9.58
C GLU A 145 -2.73 6.68 8.92
N TYR A 146 -3.94 6.14 8.91
CA TYR A 146 -5.06 6.74 8.19
C TYR A 146 -6.39 6.36 8.83
N ARG A 147 -7.40 7.18 8.59
CA ARG A 147 -8.77 6.89 8.97
C ARG A 147 -9.55 6.41 7.77
N VAL A 148 -10.46 5.48 8.01
CA VAL A 148 -11.34 4.93 6.99
C VAL A 148 -12.75 5.44 7.25
N ARG A 149 -13.36 6.02 6.22
CA ARG A 149 -14.73 6.50 6.23
C ARG A 149 -15.53 5.83 5.12
N MET A 150 -16.78 5.50 5.42
CA MET A 150 -17.72 4.95 4.44
C MET A 150 -19.08 5.63 4.64
N ASN A 151 -19.68 6.10 3.55
CA ASN A 151 -20.94 6.85 3.59
C ASN A 151 -20.93 8.01 4.61
N GLY A 152 -19.79 8.71 4.73
CA GLY A 152 -19.61 9.85 5.64
C GLY A 152 -19.36 9.49 7.11
N MET A 153 -19.40 8.21 7.49
CA MET A 153 -19.15 7.74 8.86
C MET A 153 -17.72 7.22 9.01
N GLU A 154 -17.05 7.56 10.11
CA GLU A 154 -15.75 6.99 10.47
C GLU A 154 -15.92 5.54 10.93
N MET A 155 -15.27 4.63 10.23
CA MET A 155 -15.40 3.18 10.43
C MET A 155 -14.24 2.61 11.26
N SER A 156 -13.03 3.12 11.04
CA SER A 156 -11.83 2.67 11.74
C SER A 156 -10.68 3.66 11.63
N LYS A 157 -9.74 3.52 12.57
CA LYS A 157 -8.35 3.93 12.38
C LYS A 157 -7.56 2.74 11.87
N ALA A 158 -6.63 2.99 10.98
CA ALA A 158 -5.86 1.95 10.34
C ALA A 158 -4.39 2.33 10.20
N LEU A 159 -3.54 1.32 10.21
CA LEU A 159 -2.12 1.42 9.91
C LEU A 159 -1.76 0.39 8.85
N ILE A 160 -0.97 0.81 7.88
CA ILE A 160 -0.27 -0.10 6.97
C ILE A 160 1.22 0.12 7.13
N ARG A 161 1.97 -0.98 7.25
CA ARG A 161 3.42 -0.97 7.32
C ARG A 161 4.02 -2.01 6.40
N LEU A 162 4.95 -1.57 5.57
CA LEU A 162 5.78 -2.42 4.73
C LEU A 162 7.20 -2.41 5.31
N ASP A 163 7.68 -3.55 5.80
CA ASP A 163 9.10 -3.76 6.16
C ASP A 163 9.76 -4.62 5.08
N ILE A 164 10.58 -3.97 4.27
CA ILE A 164 11.19 -4.53 3.07
C ILE A 164 12.67 -4.75 3.34
N ARG A 165 13.16 -5.97 3.14
CA ARG A 165 14.56 -6.34 3.34
C ARG A 165 15.15 -6.94 2.08
N CYS A 166 16.25 -6.37 1.62
CA CYS A 166 17.04 -6.90 0.52
C CYS A 166 17.65 -8.23 0.92
N LEU A 167 17.53 -9.22 0.04
CA LEU A 167 18.18 -10.52 0.20
C LEU A 167 19.58 -10.41 -0.39
N ASP A 168 20.60 -10.72 0.41
CA ASP A 168 21.98 -10.72 -0.07
C ASP A 168 22.15 -11.81 -1.13
N ALA A 169 22.71 -11.43 -2.29
CA ALA A 169 23.20 -12.39 -3.26
C ALA A 169 24.34 -13.18 -2.62
N HIS A 170 24.13 -14.47 -2.40
CA HIS A 170 25.16 -15.40 -1.94
C HIS A 170 26.17 -15.67 -3.05
#